data_AF-A0AAV5WZN2-F1
#
_entry.id   AF-A0AAV5WZN2-F1
#
_cell.length_a   1.000
_cell.length_b   1.000
_cell.length_c   1.000
_cell.angle_alpha   90.00
_cell.angle_beta   90.00
_cell.angle_gamma   90.00
#
_symmetry.space_group_name_H-M   'P 1'
#
loop_
_entity.id
_entity.type
_entity.pdbx_description
1 polymer ?
#
loop_
_entity_poly.entity_id
_entity_poly.type
_entity_poly.pdbx_seq_one_letter_code
_entity_poly.pdbx_strand_id
1 'polypeptide(L)'
;SISLRNLGMNSCSILMRNRKHSRLFSAFSNLHKGMVSEGKIEATRDELNLEPVLMNGQAFRWTKSEGDVFFGVAVGRLWRIERVDEKIIRWLVVARCSSIAAEKDESALKEYFQMDVPLVDLYEQWKAADANVTRLLENEKMRGIRILAQPPLECLLSFICSANNNIKRIS
;
A
#
# COMPACT_ATOMS: atom_id res chain seq x y z
N SER A 1 26.33 57.62 -3.34
CA SER A 1 26.07 56.74 -4.50
C SER A 1 25.20 55.59 -4.02
N ILE A 2 23.86 55.62 -4.03
CA ILE A 2 22.85 55.81 -5.10
C ILE A 2 22.82 54.67 -6.16
N SER A 3 21.65 54.00 -6.18
CA SER A 3 21.04 53.11 -7.21
C SER A 3 21.75 51.78 -7.54
N LEU A 4 21.18 50.57 -7.40
CA LEU A 4 19.83 49.96 -7.66
C LEU A 4 19.56 49.49 -9.11
N ARG A 5 18.86 48.34 -9.18
CA ARG A 5 18.28 47.58 -10.34
C ARG A 5 19.28 46.63 -11.03
N ASN A 6 18.93 45.46 -11.58
CA ASN A 6 17.74 44.57 -11.61
C ASN A 6 18.26 43.17 -12.05
N LEU A 7 17.73 41.97 -11.77
CA LEU A 7 16.57 41.37 -11.06
C LEU A 7 17.04 39.93 -10.62
N GLY A 8 16.28 38.97 -10.06
CA GLY A 8 14.89 38.78 -9.67
C GLY A 8 14.75 37.47 -8.85
N MET A 9 13.68 37.33 -8.09
CA MET A 9 13.51 36.29 -7.04
C MET A 9 13.05 34.91 -7.55
N ASN A 10 13.18 33.91 -6.67
CA ASN A 10 12.41 32.64 -6.58
C ASN A 10 12.60 31.56 -7.66
N SER A 11 12.98 30.35 -7.23
CA SER A 11 12.05 29.21 -7.03
C SER A 11 12.83 27.93 -6.73
N CYS A 12 12.80 27.42 -5.50
CA CYS A 12 11.76 26.54 -4.95
C CYS A 12 12.05 25.06 -5.23
N SER A 13 12.48 24.36 -4.17
CA SER A 13 12.60 22.91 -4.09
C SER A 13 11.23 22.26 -4.30
N ILE A 14 10.99 21.73 -5.49
CA ILE A 14 9.69 21.23 -5.99
C ILE A 14 9.89 19.85 -6.62
N LEU A 15 9.04 18.83 -6.41
CA LEU A 15 7.98 18.63 -5.41
C LEU A 15 7.47 17.17 -5.43
N MET A 16 7.99 16.27 -4.59
CA MET A 16 7.37 14.94 -4.32
C MET A 16 7.63 14.43 -2.87
N ARG A 17 8.07 15.31 -1.95
CA ARG A 17 8.07 15.08 -0.49
C ARG A 17 7.52 16.33 0.19
N ASN A 18 6.64 16.15 1.18
CA ASN A 18 6.05 17.19 2.03
C ASN A 18 5.39 18.41 1.34
N ARG A 19 4.10 18.28 1.01
CA ARG A 19 3.05 19.33 1.21
C ARG A 19 1.63 18.90 0.82
N LYS A 20 1.45 17.81 0.05
CA LYS A 20 0.11 17.24 -0.24
C LYS A 20 -0.45 16.38 0.90
N HIS A 21 0.39 15.85 1.79
CA HIS A 21 -0.06 14.95 2.87
C HIS A 21 -1.07 15.62 3.80
N SER A 22 -0.84 16.85 4.28
CA SER A 22 -1.76 17.49 5.23
C SER A 22 -3.16 17.75 4.67
N ARG A 23 -3.26 18.19 3.40
CA ARG A 23 -4.57 18.43 2.76
C ARG A 23 -5.30 17.13 2.41
N LEU A 24 -4.58 16.10 1.96
CA LEU A 24 -5.13 14.76 1.80
C LEU A 24 -5.59 14.20 3.16
N PHE A 25 -4.78 14.33 4.22
CA PHE A 25 -5.12 13.85 5.56
C PHE A 25 -6.34 14.59 6.14
N SER A 26 -6.46 15.90 5.94
CA SER A 26 -7.67 16.65 6.32
C SER A 26 -8.90 16.31 5.47
N ALA A 27 -8.70 15.85 4.22
CA ALA A 27 -9.80 15.33 3.41
C ALA A 27 -10.21 13.92 3.89
N PHE A 28 -9.24 13.05 4.18
CA PHE A 28 -9.46 11.69 4.68
C PHE A 28 -10.06 11.65 6.10
N SER A 29 -9.69 12.57 6.99
CA SER A 29 -10.31 12.67 8.32
C SER A 29 -11.77 13.13 8.25
N ASN A 30 -12.11 14.01 7.31
CA ASN A 30 -13.51 14.36 7.01
C ASN A 30 -14.26 13.25 6.27
N LEU A 31 -13.55 12.37 5.56
CA LEU A 31 -14.13 11.24 4.81
C LEU A 31 -14.69 10.13 5.73
N HIS A 32 -14.41 10.16 7.03
CA HIS A 32 -15.06 9.29 8.02
C HIS A 32 -16.60 9.43 8.05
N LYS A 33 -17.17 10.51 7.51
CA LYS A 33 -18.62 10.69 7.34
C LYS A 33 -19.18 10.11 6.02
N GLY A 34 -18.35 9.49 5.18
CA GLY A 34 -18.71 8.98 3.85
C GLY A 34 -18.40 7.50 3.64
N MET A 35 -18.33 6.70 4.71
CA MET A 35 -18.04 5.26 4.63
C MET A 35 -19.11 4.51 3.82
N VAL A 36 -18.67 3.67 2.88
CA VAL A 36 -19.56 2.93 1.96
C VAL A 36 -19.80 1.49 2.44
N SER A 37 -18.81 0.88 3.09
CA SER A 37 -18.89 -0.45 3.70
C SER A 37 -17.70 -0.68 4.65
N GLU A 38 -17.84 -1.65 5.55
CA GLU A 38 -16.76 -2.12 6.43
C GLU A 38 -16.85 -3.62 6.67
N GLY A 39 -15.77 -4.22 7.15
CA GLY A 39 -15.73 -5.61 7.57
C GLY A 39 -14.38 -6.01 8.16
N LYS A 40 -14.18 -7.31 8.32
CA LYS A 40 -12.95 -7.88 8.87
C LYS A 40 -12.46 -9.07 8.05
N ILE A 41 -11.16 -9.32 8.11
CA ILE A 41 -10.50 -10.53 7.62
C ILE A 41 -9.73 -11.14 8.81
N GLU A 42 -9.88 -12.45 8.99
CA GLU A 42 -9.13 -13.19 9.99
C GLU A 42 -7.84 -13.70 9.34
N ALA A 43 -6.71 -13.11 9.74
CA ALA A 43 -5.37 -13.38 9.23
C ALA A 43 -4.30 -13.03 10.30
N THR A 44 -3.45 -14.00 10.62
CA THR A 44 -2.30 -13.77 11.51
C THR A 44 -1.26 -12.84 10.85
N ARG A 45 -0.30 -12.31 11.62
CA ARG A 45 0.88 -11.66 11.01
C ARG A 45 1.71 -12.63 10.16
N ASP A 46 1.70 -13.91 10.50
CA ASP A 46 2.40 -14.95 9.74
C ASP A 46 1.74 -15.23 8.38
N GLU A 47 0.43 -14.99 8.27
CA GLU A 47 -0.33 -15.11 7.04
C GLU A 47 -0.37 -13.80 6.23
N LEU A 48 -0.58 -12.64 6.85
CA LEU A 48 -0.60 -11.35 6.17
C LEU A 48 -0.03 -10.23 7.05
N ASN A 49 1.18 -9.79 6.71
CA ASN A 49 1.87 -8.69 7.37
C ASN A 49 1.77 -7.41 6.52
N LEU A 50 0.92 -6.47 6.96
CA LEU A 50 0.48 -5.34 6.14
C LEU A 50 1.63 -4.42 5.72
N GLU A 51 2.54 -4.06 6.63
CA GLU A 51 3.64 -3.15 6.33
C GLU A 51 4.60 -3.67 5.24
N PRO A 52 5.22 -4.86 5.38
CA PRO A 52 6.11 -5.36 4.33
C PRO A 52 5.35 -5.71 3.05
N VAL A 53 4.08 -6.12 3.10
CA VAL A 53 3.29 -6.39 1.87
C VAL A 53 2.95 -5.10 1.12
N LEU A 54 2.50 -4.05 1.80
CA LEU A 54 2.03 -2.82 1.16
C LEU A 54 3.16 -1.83 0.84
N MET A 55 4.33 -1.96 1.49
CA MET A 55 5.44 -1.00 1.37
C MET A 55 6.71 -1.55 0.68
N ASN A 56 6.79 -2.84 0.32
CA ASN A 56 7.97 -3.42 -0.36
C ASN A 56 8.17 -2.98 -1.83
N GLY A 57 7.33 -2.08 -2.35
CA GLY A 57 7.41 -1.62 -3.73
C GLY A 57 6.66 -2.49 -4.75
N GLN A 58 5.96 -3.55 -4.33
CA GLN A 58 5.02 -4.22 -5.24
C GLN A 58 3.79 -3.36 -5.54
N ALA A 59 3.40 -2.46 -4.63
CA ALA A 59 2.32 -1.51 -4.81
C ALA A 59 2.75 -0.09 -4.43
N PHE A 60 2.40 0.89 -5.27
CA PHE A 60 2.77 2.31 -5.08
C PHE A 60 1.60 3.21 -4.66
N ARG A 61 0.41 2.62 -4.52
CA ARG A 61 -0.86 3.32 -4.21
C ARG A 61 -1.32 3.14 -2.77
N TRP A 62 -0.43 2.70 -1.88
CA TRP A 62 -0.64 2.58 -0.45
C TRP A 62 0.23 3.57 0.32
N THR A 63 -0.32 4.07 1.42
CA THR A 63 0.30 5.05 2.31
C THR A 63 0.03 4.65 3.74
N LYS A 64 1.09 4.44 4.52
CA LYS A 64 1.01 4.19 5.95
C LYS A 64 0.67 5.48 6.71
N SER A 65 -0.23 5.37 7.69
CA SER A 65 -0.60 6.41 8.66
C SER A 65 0.12 6.17 10.00
N GLU A 66 -0.33 6.78 11.09
CA GLU A 66 0.11 6.40 12.43
C GLU A 66 -0.37 4.99 12.79
N GLY A 67 0.48 4.21 13.48
CA GLY A 67 0.21 2.82 13.84
C GLY A 67 0.27 1.85 12.66
N ASP A 68 -0.50 0.77 12.73
CA ASP A 68 -0.61 -0.29 11.70
C ASP A 68 -1.83 -0.03 10.78
N VAL A 69 -1.98 1.23 10.36
CA VAL A 69 -3.11 1.76 9.57
C VAL A 69 -2.62 2.20 8.19
N PHE A 70 -3.27 1.71 7.14
CA PHE A 70 -2.93 1.98 5.74
C PHE A 70 -4.12 2.53 4.98
N PHE A 71 -3.86 3.51 4.13
CA PHE A 71 -4.81 4.00 3.15
C PHE A 71 -4.28 3.68 1.76
N GLY A 72 -5.15 3.24 0.86
CA GLY A 72 -4.73 3.01 -0.52
C GLY A 72 -5.87 2.73 -1.47
N VAL A 73 -5.59 2.90 -2.76
CA VAL A 73 -6.58 2.63 -3.81
C VAL A 73 -6.21 1.32 -4.49
N ALA A 74 -7.10 0.32 -4.44
CA ALA A 74 -6.92 -0.99 -5.06
C ALA A 74 -8.28 -1.56 -5.51
N VAL A 75 -8.30 -2.29 -6.63
CA VAL A 75 -9.51 -2.93 -7.19
C VAL A 75 -10.72 -1.97 -7.26
N GLY A 76 -10.49 -0.74 -7.74
CA GLY A 76 -11.50 0.31 -7.91
C GLY A 76 -12.10 0.89 -6.63
N ARG A 77 -11.46 0.69 -5.47
CA ARG A 77 -11.89 1.14 -4.14
C ARG A 77 -10.78 1.91 -3.45
N LEU A 78 -11.15 2.93 -2.69
CA LEU A 78 -10.32 3.57 -1.68
C LEU A 78 -10.54 2.83 -0.35
N TRP A 79 -9.50 2.15 0.12
CA TRP A 79 -9.48 1.38 1.34
C TRP A 79 -8.83 2.17 2.48
N ARG A 80 -9.37 1.98 3.68
CA ARG A 80 -8.62 2.08 4.94
C ARG A 80 -8.52 0.67 5.52
N ILE A 81 -7.31 0.21 5.81
CA ILE A 81 -7.04 -1.10 6.41
C ILE A 81 -6.27 -0.88 7.70
N GLU A 82 -6.66 -1.56 8.77
CA GLU A 82 -5.94 -1.53 10.04
C GLU A 82 -5.84 -2.92 10.66
N ARG A 83 -4.69 -3.26 11.23
CA ARG A 83 -4.60 -4.43 12.10
C ARG A 83 -5.12 -4.04 13.49
N VAL A 84 -6.15 -4.75 13.95
CA VAL A 84 -6.78 -4.52 15.26
C VAL A 84 -6.12 -5.37 16.33
N ASP A 85 -5.79 -6.62 16.00
CA ASP A 85 -5.06 -7.55 16.86
C ASP A 85 -4.21 -8.54 16.03
N GLU A 86 -3.56 -9.51 16.68
CA GLU A 86 -2.71 -10.50 16.00
C GLU A 86 -3.42 -11.34 14.95
N LYS A 87 -4.76 -11.48 15.01
CA LYS A 87 -5.57 -12.32 14.12
C LYS A 87 -6.56 -11.53 13.26
N ILE A 88 -6.90 -10.29 13.60
CA ILE A 88 -7.97 -9.53 12.94
C ILE A 88 -7.41 -8.29 12.23
N ILE A 89 -7.67 -8.24 10.93
CA ILE A 89 -7.49 -7.05 10.09
C ILE A 89 -8.89 -6.47 9.80
N ARG A 90 -9.14 -5.22 10.18
CA ARG A 90 -10.35 -4.49 9.80
C ARG A 90 -10.09 -3.76 8.48
N TRP A 91 -11.09 -3.75 7.61
CA TRP A 91 -11.09 -2.97 6.38
C TRP A 91 -12.34 -2.09 6.30
N LEU A 92 -12.19 -0.91 5.72
CA LEU A 92 -13.29 0.01 5.43
C LEU A 92 -13.14 0.53 4.00
N VAL A 93 -14.22 0.52 3.21
CA VAL A 93 -14.27 1.18 1.90
C VAL A 93 -14.75 2.61 2.11
N VAL A 94 -13.83 3.54 1.92
CA VAL A 94 -14.05 4.97 2.13
C VAL A 94 -14.61 5.65 0.87
N ALA A 95 -14.35 5.07 -0.31
CA ALA A 95 -15.00 5.42 -1.57
C ALA A 95 -14.88 4.26 -2.57
N ARG A 96 -15.81 4.16 -3.52
CA ARG A 96 -15.82 3.13 -4.58
C ARG A 96 -16.20 3.76 -5.93
N CYS A 97 -15.65 3.26 -7.03
CA CYS A 97 -16.15 3.59 -8.36
C CYS A 97 -17.61 3.14 -8.51
N SER A 98 -18.45 3.99 -9.14
CA SER A 98 -19.91 3.77 -9.28
C SER A 98 -20.29 2.49 -10.04
N SER A 99 -19.37 1.94 -10.84
CA SER A 99 -19.55 0.70 -11.60
C SER A 99 -19.32 -0.58 -10.79
N ILE A 100 -19.01 -0.49 -9.49
CA ILE A 100 -18.62 -1.64 -8.66
C ILE A 100 -19.64 -1.84 -7.53
N ALA A 101 -20.14 -3.07 -7.41
CA ALA A 101 -21.10 -3.48 -6.40
C ALA A 101 -20.46 -3.64 -5.01
N ALA A 102 -21.22 -3.38 -3.94
CA ALA A 102 -20.72 -3.39 -2.55
C ALA A 102 -20.55 -4.81 -1.98
N GLU A 103 -21.39 -5.74 -2.42
CA GLU A 103 -21.44 -7.15 -1.98
C GLU A 103 -20.16 -7.93 -2.31
N LYS A 104 -19.28 -7.36 -3.15
CA LYS A 104 -18.01 -7.96 -3.59
C LYS A 104 -16.77 -7.35 -2.94
N ASP A 105 -16.91 -6.51 -1.93
CA ASP A 105 -15.77 -5.82 -1.31
C ASP A 105 -14.82 -6.79 -0.60
N GLU A 106 -15.33 -7.62 0.33
CA GLU A 106 -14.49 -8.56 1.08
C GLU A 106 -13.79 -9.55 0.14
N SER A 107 -14.52 -10.10 -0.83
CA SER A 107 -13.97 -11.03 -1.83
C SER A 107 -12.88 -10.38 -2.67
N ALA A 108 -13.10 -9.15 -3.15
CA ALA A 108 -12.10 -8.41 -3.92
C ALA A 108 -10.85 -8.09 -3.09
N LEU A 109 -10.99 -7.88 -1.78
CA LEU A 109 -9.84 -7.66 -0.90
C LEU A 109 -9.08 -8.96 -0.61
N LYS A 110 -9.80 -10.06 -0.37
CA LYS A 110 -9.21 -11.40 -0.21
C LYS A 110 -8.47 -11.85 -1.48
N GLU A 111 -9.04 -11.62 -2.65
CA GLU A 111 -8.42 -11.88 -3.96
C GLU A 111 -7.18 -10.99 -4.16
N TYR A 112 -7.26 -9.69 -3.88
CA TYR A 112 -6.11 -8.77 -3.98
C TYR A 112 -4.91 -9.20 -3.14
N PHE A 113 -5.14 -9.75 -1.94
CA PHE A 113 -4.10 -10.32 -1.08
C PHE A 113 -3.81 -11.82 -1.35
N GLN A 114 -4.49 -12.47 -2.30
CA GLN A 114 -4.39 -13.91 -2.57
C GLN A 114 -4.61 -14.79 -1.33
N MET A 115 -5.60 -14.46 -0.50
CA MET A 115 -5.87 -15.10 0.81
C MET A 115 -6.32 -16.56 0.73
N ASP A 116 -6.63 -17.05 -0.46
CA ASP A 116 -6.90 -18.46 -0.78
C ASP A 116 -5.63 -19.33 -0.81
N VAL A 117 -4.46 -18.73 -1.02
CA VAL A 117 -3.17 -19.41 -0.98
C VAL A 117 -2.73 -19.64 0.48
N PRO A 118 -2.46 -20.88 0.94
CA PRO A 118 -2.00 -21.16 2.31
C PRO A 118 -0.51 -20.83 2.46
N LEU A 119 -0.18 -19.63 2.99
CA LEU A 119 1.21 -19.17 3.03
C LEU A 119 2.04 -19.93 4.06
N VAL A 120 1.45 -20.31 5.20
CA VAL A 120 2.14 -21.13 6.21
C VAL A 120 2.56 -22.50 5.65
N ASP A 121 1.71 -23.16 4.86
CA ASP A 121 2.04 -24.45 4.24
C ASP A 121 3.18 -24.31 3.20
N LEU A 122 3.22 -23.19 2.47
CA LEU A 122 4.32 -22.86 1.56
C LEU A 122 5.62 -22.56 2.33
N TYR A 123 5.54 -21.87 3.48
CA TYR A 123 6.72 -21.65 4.32
C TYR A 123 7.31 -22.95 4.85
N GLU A 124 6.51 -23.93 5.29
CA GLU A 124 7.05 -25.23 5.72
C GLU A 124 7.72 -25.99 4.57
N GLN A 125 7.14 -25.96 3.36
CA GLN A 125 7.77 -26.54 2.16
C GLN A 125 9.10 -25.85 1.81
N TRP A 126 9.16 -24.52 1.88
CA TRP A 126 10.39 -23.77 1.55
C TRP A 126 11.48 -23.91 2.63
N LYS A 127 11.12 -23.96 3.92
CA LYS A 127 12.06 -24.28 5.01
C LYS A 127 12.69 -25.66 4.86
N ALA A 128 11.90 -26.65 4.43
CA ALA A 128 12.39 -28.00 4.18
C ALA A 128 13.34 -28.08 2.97
N ALA A 129 13.20 -27.16 2.01
CA ALA A 129 14.04 -27.09 0.81
C ALA A 129 15.31 -26.23 0.98
N ASP A 130 15.26 -25.13 1.76
CA ASP A 130 16.37 -24.19 1.92
C ASP A 130 16.46 -23.60 3.35
N ALA A 131 17.58 -23.84 4.03
CA ALA A 131 17.88 -23.31 5.35
C ALA A 131 17.98 -21.77 5.39
N ASN A 132 18.26 -21.11 4.26
CA ASN A 132 18.22 -19.64 4.17
C ASN A 132 16.80 -19.10 4.34
N VAL A 133 15.77 -19.84 3.95
CA VAL A 133 14.37 -19.46 4.16
C VAL A 133 14.03 -19.53 5.66
N THR A 134 14.49 -20.57 6.35
CA THR A 134 14.37 -20.65 7.82
C THR A 134 14.99 -19.43 8.50
N ARG A 135 16.24 -19.08 8.15
CA ARG A 135 16.93 -17.89 8.67
C ARG A 135 16.23 -16.58 8.30
N LEU A 136 15.60 -16.50 7.13
CA LEU A 136 14.82 -15.32 6.73
C LEU A 136 13.57 -15.16 7.60
N LEU A 137 12.89 -16.27 7.90
CA LEU A 137 11.64 -16.30 8.68
C LEU A 137 11.85 -16.15 10.20
N GLU A 138 13.09 -16.27 10.70
CA GLU A 138 13.46 -15.83 12.07
C GLU A 138 13.22 -14.33 12.28
N ASN A 139 13.25 -13.52 11.21
CA ASN A 139 12.91 -12.11 11.27
C ASN A 139 11.41 -11.91 11.09
N GLU A 140 10.70 -11.54 12.15
CA GLU A 140 9.26 -11.28 12.17
C GLU A 140 8.78 -10.30 11.07
N LYS A 141 9.64 -9.35 10.64
CA LYS A 141 9.32 -8.40 9.56
C LYS A 141 9.28 -9.03 8.17
N MET A 142 9.82 -10.24 8.01
CA MET A 142 9.86 -10.99 6.74
C MET A 142 8.79 -12.09 6.66
N ARG A 143 8.02 -12.31 7.74
CA ARG A 143 6.88 -13.24 7.79
C ARG A 143 5.62 -12.54 7.27
N GLY A 144 4.67 -13.32 6.71
CA GLY A 144 3.41 -12.81 6.17
C GLY A 144 3.54 -11.99 4.88
N ILE A 145 4.65 -12.14 4.15
CA ILE A 145 4.85 -11.45 2.88
C ILE A 145 4.15 -12.22 1.75
N ARG A 146 3.05 -11.64 1.25
CA ARG A 146 2.29 -12.09 0.09
C ARG A 146 2.57 -11.24 -1.15
N ILE A 147 2.44 -11.86 -2.31
CA ILE A 147 2.39 -11.18 -3.61
C ILE A 147 0.95 -10.69 -3.85
N LEU A 148 0.78 -9.44 -4.31
CA LEU A 148 -0.55 -8.87 -4.54
C LEU A 148 -1.08 -9.17 -5.95
N ALA A 149 -2.35 -9.56 -6.05
CA ALA A 149 -3.05 -9.78 -7.33
C ALA A 149 -3.46 -8.43 -7.94
N GLN A 150 -2.49 -7.70 -8.50
CA GLN A 150 -2.73 -6.42 -9.15
C GLN A 150 -3.31 -6.58 -10.56
N PRO A 151 -4.20 -5.68 -11.01
CA PRO A 151 -4.67 -5.65 -12.40
C PRO A 151 -3.48 -5.54 -13.37
N PRO A 152 -3.40 -6.37 -14.44
CA PRO A 152 -2.24 -6.40 -15.33
C PRO A 152 -1.82 -5.05 -15.91
N LEU A 153 -2.78 -4.18 -16.23
CA LEU A 153 -2.52 -2.82 -16.71
C LEU A 153 -1.88 -1.92 -15.63
N GLU A 154 -2.34 -2.02 -14.38
CA GLU A 154 -1.79 -1.24 -13.25
C GLU A 154 -0.38 -1.70 -12.89
N CYS A 155 -0.17 -3.02 -12.90
CA CYS A 155 1.14 -3.66 -12.72
C CYS A 155 2.12 -3.22 -13.83
N LEU A 156 1.75 -3.38 -15.11
CA LEU A 156 2.57 -3.00 -16.26
C LEU A 156 2.96 -1.52 -16.24
N LEU A 157 2.00 -0.61 -16.02
CA LEU A 157 2.28 0.82 -15.94
C LEU A 157 3.19 1.18 -14.75
N SER A 158 3.04 0.48 -13.61
CA SER A 158 3.90 0.66 -12.45
C SER A 158 5.35 0.22 -12.73
N PHE A 159 5.55 -0.90 -13.43
CA PHE A 159 6.88 -1.37 -13.84
C PHE A 159 7.52 -0.49 -14.92
N ILE A 160 6.75 0.00 -15.90
CA ILE A 160 7.26 0.98 -16.89
C ILE A 160 7.69 2.27 -16.18
N CYS A 161 6.88 2.78 -15.26
CA CYS A 161 7.20 3.98 -14.48
C CYS A 161 8.41 3.79 -13.56
N SER A 162 8.61 2.61 -12.97
CA SER A 162 9.75 2.34 -12.09
C SER A 162 11.05 2.17 -12.87
N ALA A 163 11.02 1.46 -14.00
CA ALA A 163 12.17 1.32 -14.90
C ALA A 163 12.65 2.68 -15.45
N ASN A 164 11.70 3.56 -15.81
CA ASN A 164 12.01 4.90 -16.31
C ASN A 164 12.45 5.91 -15.22
N ASN A 165 12.45 5.50 -13.94
CA ASN A 165 12.84 6.36 -12.82
C ASN A 165 14.35 6.31 -12.49
N ASN A 166 15.11 5.42 -13.15
CA ASN A 166 16.55 5.26 -12.95
C ASN A 166 17.41 5.77 -14.12
N ILE A 167 16.81 6.40 -15.15
CA ILE A 167 17.59 7.19 -16.11
C ILE A 167 18.06 8.45 -15.38
N LYS A 168 19.24 8.34 -14.74
CA LYS A 168 20.06 9.52 -14.46
C LYS A 168 20.25 10.25 -15.79
N ARG A 169 19.59 11.40 -15.91
CA ARG A 169 19.79 12.41 -16.95
C ARG A 169 21.26 12.42 -17.40
N ILE A 170 21.50 11.92 -18.61
CA ILE A 170 22.82 11.96 -19.23
C ILE A 170 23.00 13.41 -19.71
N SER A 171 23.73 14.19 -18.91
CA SER A 171 24.23 15.53 -19.24
C SER A 171 25.52 15.77 -18.45
#